data_AF-A0A2S9FIU5-F1
#
_entry.id   AF-A0A2S9FIU5-F1
#
_cell.length_a   1.000
_cell.length_b   1.000
_cell.length_c   1.000
_cell.angle_alpha   90.00
_cell.angle_beta   90.00
_cell.angle_gamma   90.00
#
_symmetry.space_group_name_H-M   'P 1'
#
loop_
_entity.id
_entity.type
_entity.pdbx_description
1 polymer ?
#
loop_
_entity_poly.entity_id
_entity_poly.type
_entity_poly.pdbx_seq_one_letter_code
_entity_poly.pdbx_strand_id
1 'polypeptide(L)' 'MTFTASEIEFMAQADLGRLATIQPDGTPQNSPVGFTYNEQLGTIDVGGYEMAKSRKFRNVAG' A
#
# COMPACT_ATOMS: atom_id res chain seq x y z
N MET A 1 -2.23 7.75 -13.53
CA MET A 1 -0.81 7.69 -13.93
C MET A 1 -0.42 6.23 -13.94
N THR A 2 0.33 5.78 -14.93
CA THR A 2 0.81 4.40 -15.04
C THR A 2 2.30 4.39 -14.69
N PHE A 3 2.73 3.42 -13.91
CA PHE A 3 4.15 3.25 -13.56
C PHE A 3 5.00 2.96 -14.81
N THR A 4 6.23 3.46 -14.82
CA THR A 4 7.22 3.14 -15.85
C THR A 4 7.75 1.72 -15.71
N ALA A 5 8.34 1.17 -16.77
CA ALA A 5 8.96 -0.15 -16.73
C ALA A 5 10.04 -0.26 -15.64
N SER A 6 10.86 0.78 -15.46
CA SER A 6 11.88 0.83 -14.41
C SER A 6 11.32 0.87 -13.00
N GLU A 7 10.18 1.54 -12.79
CA GLU A 7 9.50 1.56 -11.48
C GLU A 7 8.86 0.20 -11.16
N ILE A 8 8.30 -0.48 -12.16
CA ILE A 8 7.73 -1.83 -12.00
C ILE A 8 8.85 -2.83 -11.68
N GLU A 9 9.96 -2.78 -12.42
CA GLU A 9 11.13 -3.63 -12.16
C GLU A 9 11.70 -3.40 -10.76
N PHE A 10 11.78 -2.13 -10.33
CA PHE A 10 12.18 -1.79 -8.96
C PHE A 10 11.24 -2.39 -7.91
N MET A 11 9.92 -2.25 -8.10
CA MET A 11 8.92 -2.81 -7.19
C MET A 11 8.98 -4.34 -7.12
N ALA A 12 9.27 -5.02 -8.24
CA ALA A 12 9.37 -6.48 -8.30
C ALA A 12 10.55 -7.05 -7.48
N GLN A 13 11.52 -6.21 -7.10
CA GLN A 13 12.66 -6.60 -6.28
C GLN A 13 12.38 -6.52 -4.77
N ALA A 14 11.23 -5.98 -4.36
CA ALA A 14 10.91 -5.72 -2.96
C ALA A 14 9.66 -6.49 -2.49
N ASP A 15 9.82 -7.29 -1.44
CA ASP A 15 8.70 -7.98 -0.79
C ASP A 15 7.85 -7.05 0.10
N LEU A 16 8.46 -5.96 0.58
CA LEU A 16 7.85 -5.03 1.53
C LEU A 16 7.93 -3.58 1.04
N GLY A 17 6.84 -2.85 1.23
CA GLY A 17 6.74 -1.41 1.09
C GLY A 17 6.40 -0.74 2.42
N ARG A 18 6.35 0.59 2.42
CA ARG A 18 5.86 1.39 3.55
C ARG A 18 4.63 2.16 3.14
N LEU A 19 3.52 1.92 3.85
CA LEU A 19 2.29 2.66 3.65
C LEU A 19 2.08 3.65 4.79
N ALA A 20 2.06 4.94 4.43
CA ALA A 20 1.64 6.01 5.31
C ALA A 20 0.13 6.26 5.14
N THR A 21 -0.60 6.29 6.25
CA THR A 21 -2.03 6.64 6.31
C THR A 21 -2.23 7.70 7.39
N ILE A 22 -3.28 8.51 7.25
CA ILE A 22 -3.56 9.62 8.18
C ILE A 22 -4.71 9.22 9.11
N GLN A 23 -4.49 9.35 10.40
CA GLN A 23 -5.55 9.16 11.40
C GLN A 23 -6.53 10.35 11.38
N PRO A 24 -7.75 10.22 11.96
CA PRO A 24 -8.72 11.32 12.01
C PRO A 24 -8.21 12.61 12.67
N ASP A 25 -7.22 12.49 13.56
CA ASP A 25 -6.55 13.62 14.24
C ASP A 25 -5.38 14.22 13.43
N GLY A 26 -5.12 13.72 12.22
CA GLY A 26 -4.01 14.14 11.38
C GLY A 26 -2.69 13.41 11.63
N THR A 27 -2.61 12.53 12.64
CA THR A 27 -1.37 11.84 12.98
C THR A 27 -1.00 10.80 11.91
N PRO A 28 0.19 10.86 11.30
CA PRO A 28 0.61 9.89 10.30
C PRO A 28 0.97 8.54 10.94
N GLN A 29 0.39 7.46 10.42
CA GLN A 29 0.81 6.09 10.70
C GLN A 29 1.57 5.53 9.50
N ASN A 30 2.86 5.24 9.67
CA ASN A 30 3.71 4.60 8.66
C ASN A 30 4.04 3.15 9.07
N SER A 31 3.59 2.16 8.30
CA SER A 31 3.77 0.74 8.64
C SER A 31 4.32 -0.07 7.46
N PRO A 32 5.16 -1.09 7.71
CA PRO A 32 5.58 -2.02 6.66
C PRO A 32 4.37 -2.83 6.18
N VAL A 33 4.27 -3.04 4.87
CA VAL A 33 3.21 -3.84 4.24
C VAL A 33 3.80 -4.74 3.16
N GLY A 34 3.26 -5.95 3.03
CA GLY A 34 3.42 -6.71 1.79
C GLY A 34 2.58 -6.06 0.70
N PHE A 35 3.10 -6.03 -0.51
CA PHE A 35 2.40 -5.45 -1.65
C PHE A 35 2.68 -6.25 -2.92
N THR A 36 1.83 -6.05 -3.93
CA THR A 36 2.04 -6.59 -5.27
C THR A 36 1.61 -5.55 -6.29
N TYR A 37 2.35 -5.43 -7.40
CA TYR A 37 1.93 -4.63 -8.53
C TYR A 37 0.91 -5.40 -9.37
N ASN A 38 -0.26 -4.83 -9.58
CA ASN A 38 -1.32 -5.40 -10.41
C ASN A 38 -1.26 -4.77 -11.80
N GLU A 39 -0.65 -5.49 -12.75
CA GLU A 39 -0.44 -4.99 -14.12
C GLU A 39 -1.75 -4.67 -14.86
N GLN A 40 -2.82 -5.40 -14.57
CA GLN A 40 -4.11 -5.22 -15.25
C GLN A 40 -4.79 -3.92 -14.84
N LEU A 41 -4.68 -3.55 -13.56
CA LEU A 41 -5.31 -2.36 -13.00
C LEU A 41 -4.34 -1.17 -12.87
N GLY A 42 -3.04 -1.40 -13.00
CA GLY A 42 -2.01 -0.41 -12.74
C GLY A 42 -1.95 0.01 -11.26
N THR A 43 -2.31 -0.88 -10.33
CA THR A 43 -2.42 -0.59 -8.89
C THR A 43 -1.33 -1.25 -8.07
N ILE A 44 -1.12 -0.73 -6.86
CA ILE A 44 -0.41 -1.42 -5.79
C ILE A 44 -1.45 -2.05 -4.87
N ASP A 45 -1.52 -3.38 -4.86
CA ASP A 45 -2.46 -4.12 -4.04
C ASP A 45 -1.81 -4.45 -2.70
N VAL A 46 -2.43 -4.00 -1.60
CA VAL A 46 -1.95 -4.21 -0.23
C VAL A 46 -2.89 -5.18 0.49
N GLY A 47 -2.41 -6.40 0.69
CA GLY A 47 -3.11 -7.47 1.40
C GLY A 47 -2.74 -7.58 2.89
N GLY A 48 -3.37 -8.53 3.59
CA GLY A 48 -3.04 -8.86 4.97
C GLY A 48 -4.16 -9.59 5.71
N TYR A 49 -3.84 -10.09 6.91
CA TYR A 49 -4.82 -10.74 7.79
C TYR A 49 -5.87 -9.72 8.26
N GLU A 50 -7.14 -10.09 8.13
CA GLU A 50 -8.31 -9.28 8.50
C GLU A 50 -8.20 -7.79 8.10
N MET A 51 -7.90 -7.54 6.81
CA MET A 51 -7.56 -6.19 6.33
C MET A 51 -8.55 -5.09 6.72
N ALA A 52 -9.85 -5.36 6.65
CA ALA A 52 -10.90 -4.42 7.05
C ALA A 52 -10.83 -4.00 8.53
N LYS A 53 -10.25 -4.84 9.40
CA LYS A 53 -10.04 -4.55 10.83
C LYS A 53 -8.68 -3.86 11.10
N SER A 54 -7.83 -3.68 10.08
CA SER A 54 -6.53 -3.04 10.27
C SER A 54 -6.65 -1.52 10.45
N ARG A 55 -5.71 -0.92 11.19
CA ARG A 55 -5.68 0.55 11.38
C ARG A 55 -5.52 1.29 10.05
N LYS A 56 -4.61 0.85 9.18
CA LYS A 56 -4.38 1.44 7.86
C LYS A 56 -5.65 1.47 7.01
N PHE A 57 -6.48 0.43 7.07
CA PHE A 57 -7.75 0.40 6.36
C PHE A 57 -8.74 1.42 6.93
N ARG A 58 -8.93 1.44 8.26
CA ARG A 58 -9.81 2.42 8.91
C ARG A 58 -9.39 3.87 8.66
N ASN A 59 -8.09 4.15 8.70
CA ASN A 59 -7.55 5.48 8.41
C ASN A 59 -7.92 5.97 7.00
N VAL A 60 -8.01 5.06 6.02
CA VAL A 60 -8.36 5.39 4.63
C VAL A 60 -9.88 5.40 4.41
N ALA A 61 -10.63 4.53 5.10
CA ALA A 61 -12.07 4.39 4.94
C ALA A 61 -12.90 5.54 5.54
N GLY A 62 -12.35 6.24 6.54
CA GLY A 62 -13.06 7.29 7.31
C GLY A 62 -13.71 6.75 8.57
#